data_AF-A0A1F9E295-F1
#
_entry.id   AF-A0A1F9E295-F1
#
_cell.length_a   1.000
_cell.length_b   1.000
_cell.length_c   1.000
_cell.angle_alpha   90.00
_cell.angle_beta   90.00
_cell.angle_gamma   90.00
#
_symmetry.space_group_name_H-M   'P 1'
#
loop_
_entity.id
_entity.type
_entity.pdbx_description
1 polymer ?
#
loop_
_entity_poly.entity_id
_entity_poly.type
_entity_poly.pdbx_seq_one_letter_code
_entity_poly.pdbx_strand_id
1 'polypeptide(L)' 'MKSSTKDKAKGTFHEVKGKVKEVAGKLSDNPKLEAEGTGEKIAGKIQGKIGQVKKVLGK' A
#
# COMPACT_ATOMS: atom_id res chain seq x y z
N MET A 1 13.87 -21.69 -9.25
CA MET A 1 13.59 -20.84 -8.06
C MET A 1 14.29 -19.48 -8.21
N LYS A 2 13.67 -18.46 -8.82
CA LYS A 2 14.26 -17.09 -8.97
C LYS A 2 13.23 -15.93 -8.95
N SER A 3 11.94 -16.17 -8.70
CA SER A 3 10.93 -15.08 -8.71
C SER A 3 10.73 -14.43 -7.34
N SER A 4 10.79 -15.20 -6.25
CA SER A 4 10.39 -14.71 -4.91
C SER A 4 11.22 -13.53 -4.37
N THR A 5 12.50 -13.40 -4.75
CA THR A 5 13.33 -12.27 -4.32
C THR A 5 13.00 -11.00 -5.09
N LYS A 6 12.65 -11.12 -6.39
CA LYS A 6 12.35 -9.99 -7.26
C LYS A 6 10.97 -9.41 -6.93
N ASP A 7 10.00 -10.27 -6.63
CA ASP A 7 8.67 -9.88 -6.14
C ASP A 7 8.71 -9.24 -4.75
N LYS A 8 9.50 -9.80 -3.81
CA LYS A 8 9.72 -9.16 -2.49
C LYS A 8 10.36 -7.79 -2.64
N ALA A 9 11.40 -7.66 -3.47
CA ALA A 9 12.05 -6.37 -3.72
C ALA A 9 11.07 -5.35 -4.32
N LYS A 10 10.21 -5.77 -5.26
CA LYS A 10 9.18 -4.91 -5.86
C LYS A 10 8.12 -4.47 -4.85
N GLY A 11 7.69 -5.38 -3.97
CA GLY A 11 6.73 -5.09 -2.90
C GLY A 11 7.29 -4.09 -1.89
N THR A 12 8.51 -4.34 -1.40
CA THR A 12 9.20 -3.42 -0.48
C THR A 12 9.44 -2.06 -1.13
N PHE A 13 9.79 -2.01 -2.41
CA PHE A 13 9.98 -0.75 -3.13
C PHE A 13 8.68 0.08 -3.21
N HIS A 14 7.54 -0.58 -3.39
CA HIS A 14 6.24 0.09 -3.44
C HIS A 14 5.82 0.62 -2.06
N GLU A 15 6.01 -0.18 -1.01
CA GLU A 15 5.72 0.25 0.37
C GLU A 15 6.61 1.41 0.81
N VAL A 16 7.90 1.37 0.48
CA VAL A 16 8.83 2.46 0.79
C VAL A 16 8.45 3.72 0.03
N LYS A 17 8.14 3.62 -1.26
CA LYS A 17 7.70 4.77 -2.08
C LYS A 17 6.39 5.37 -1.56
N GLY A 18 5.43 4.54 -1.16
CA GLY A 18 4.17 4.97 -0.55
C GLY A 18 4.40 5.71 0.76
N LYS A 19 5.22 5.14 1.67
CA LYS A 19 5.60 5.80 2.93
C LYS A 19 6.32 7.12 2.70
N VAL A 20 7.24 7.20 1.75
CA VAL A 20 7.96 8.44 1.43
C VAL A 20 7.01 9.50 0.91
N LYS A 21 6.06 9.14 0.03
CA LYS A 21 5.01 10.06 -0.44
C LYS A 21 4.08 10.52 0.67
N GLU A 22 3.69 9.63 1.57
CA GLU A 22 2.89 10.00 2.75
C GLU A 22 3.63 10.99 3.64
N VAL A 23 4.90 10.69 3.95
CA VAL A 23 5.73 11.53 4.80
C VAL A 23 5.95 12.89 4.14
N ALA A 24 6.28 12.92 2.84
CA ALA A 24 6.43 14.15 2.07
C ALA A 24 5.11 14.93 1.96
N GLY A 25 3.98 14.25 1.79
CA GLY A 25 2.65 14.87 1.76
C GLY A 25 2.28 15.53 3.09
N LYS A 26 2.57 14.85 4.20
CA LYS A 26 2.41 15.39 5.57
C LYS A 26 3.36 16.55 5.88
N LEU A 27 4.61 16.47 5.43
CA LEU A 27 5.61 17.52 5.64
C LEU A 27 5.38 18.75 4.76
N SER A 28 4.73 18.57 3.61
CA SER A 28 4.52 19.64 2.64
C SER A 28 3.19 20.38 2.82
N ASP A 29 2.40 20.07 3.87
CA ASP A 29 1.05 20.64 4.13
C ASP A 29 0.21 20.73 2.84
N ASN A 30 0.28 19.67 2.02
CA ASN A 30 -0.34 19.66 0.71
C ASN A 30 -1.65 18.86 0.77
N PRO A 31 -2.83 19.52 0.84
CA PRO A 31 -4.12 18.85 1.06
C PRO A 31 -4.47 17.86 -0.05
N LYS A 32 -3.91 18.05 -1.25
CA LYS A 32 -4.06 17.12 -2.38
C LYS A 32 -3.34 15.79 -2.14
N LEU A 33 -2.12 15.81 -1.58
CA LEU A 33 -1.35 14.59 -1.28
C LEU A 33 -1.91 13.85 -0.06
N GLU A 34 -2.44 14.57 0.94
CA GLU A 34 -3.16 13.94 2.06
C GLU A 34 -4.45 13.26 1.62
N ALA A 35 -5.21 13.89 0.71
CA ALA A 35 -6.43 13.31 0.16
C ALA A 35 -6.13 12.03 -0.65
N GLU A 36 -5.12 12.07 -1.53
CA GLU A 36 -4.67 10.90 -2.29
C GLU A 36 -4.17 9.78 -1.38
N GLY A 37 -3.33 10.10 -0.39
CA GLY A 37 -2.82 9.12 0.58
C GLY A 37 -3.91 8.50 1.46
N THR A 38 -4.92 9.29 1.84
CA THR A 38 -6.07 8.79 2.61
C THR A 38 -6.94 7.86 1.76
N GLY A 39 -7.22 8.23 0.51
CA GLY A 39 -7.95 7.37 -0.43
C GLY A 39 -7.23 6.03 -0.68
N GLU A 40 -5.91 6.07 -0.90
CA GLU A 40 -5.10 4.88 -1.14
C GLU A 40 -5.06 3.95 0.09
N LYS A 41 -4.98 4.51 1.31
CA LYS A 41 -5.09 3.73 2.56
C LYS A 41 -6.44 3.04 2.71
N ILE A 42 -7.53 3.73 2.40
CA ILE A 42 -8.89 3.17 2.51
C ILE A 42 -9.04 2.04 1.51
N ALA A 43 -8.66 2.26 0.25
CA ALA A 43 -8.67 1.23 -0.79
C ALA A 43 -7.81 0.02 -0.40
N GLY A 44 -6.60 0.25 0.11
CA GLY A 44 -5.70 -0.80 0.60
C GLY A 44 -6.27 -1.60 1.76
N LYS A 45 -6.93 -0.94 2.73
CA LYS A 45 -7.63 -1.63 3.84
C LYS A 45 -8.81 -2.47 3.34
N ILE A 46 -9.58 -1.96 2.38
CA ILE A 46 -10.72 -2.68 1.79
C ILE A 46 -10.22 -3.91 1.04
N GLN A 47 -9.21 -3.75 0.17
CA GLN A 47 -8.61 -4.83 -0.59
C GLN A 47 -7.96 -5.88 0.34
N GLY A 48 -7.31 -5.43 1.42
CA GLY A 48 -6.76 -6.30 2.45
C GLY A 48 -7.82 -7.09 3.22
N LYS A 49 -8.94 -6.46 3.58
CA LYS A 49 -10.09 -7.15 4.20
C LYS A 49 -10.71 -8.17 3.25
N ILE A 50 -10.95 -7.78 1.98
CA ILE A 50 -11.48 -8.70 0.97
C ILE A 50 -10.52 -9.87 0.76
N GLY A 51 -9.21 -9.62 0.68
CA GLY A 51 -8.19 -10.67 0.56
C GLY A 51 -8.16 -11.61 1.76
N GLN A 52 -8.28 -11.09 2.99
CA GLN A 52 -8.40 -11.91 4.19
C GLN A 52 -9.69 -12.73 4.20
N VAL A 53 -10.83 -12.12 3.87
CA VAL A 53 -12.11 -12.82 3.78
C VAL A 53 -12.07 -13.94 2.73
N LYS A 54 -11.46 -13.69 1.56
CA LYS A 54 -11.23 -14.71 0.52
C LYS A 54 -10.33 -15.84 1.00
N LYS A 55 -9.33 -15.52 1.83
CA LYS A 55 -8.38 -16.49 2.44
C LYS A 55 -8.98 -17.29 3.60
N VAL A 56 -10.02 -16.77 4.26
CA VAL A 56 -10.70 -17.45 5.37
C VAL A 56 -11.88 -18.28 4.85
N LEU A 57 -12.63 -17.77 3.87
CA LEU A 57 -13.75 -18.46 3.23
C LEU A 57 -13.33 -19.46 2.15
N GLY A 58 -12.13 -19.31 1.60
CA GLY A 58 -11.54 -20.23 0.63
C GLY A 58 -10.30 -20.91 1.20
N LYS A 59 -10.19 -22.21 0.98
CA LYS A 59 -8.90 -22.85 0.68
C LYS A 59 -8.10 -22.00 -0.31
#